data_AF-A0A920FT38-F1
#
_entry.id   AF-A0A920FT38-F1
#
_cell.length_a   1.000
_cell.length_b   1.000
_cell.length_c   1.000
_cell.angle_alpha   90.00
_cell.angle_beta   90.00
_cell.angle_gamma   90.00
#
_symmetry.space_group_name_H-M   'P 1'
#
loop_
_entity.id
_entity.type
_entity.pdbx_description
1 polymer ?
#
loop_
_entity_poly.entity_id
_entity_poly.type
_entity_poly.pdbx_seq_one_letter_code
_entity_poly.pdbx_strand_id
1 'polypeptide(L)'
;MFTVGMPLAGEIFFMLTTMLIAVPTGVKVFNWVATMWKGSMTFETPMLFSLAFIILFTIGGFSGLMLAMTPADFQYHDTYFVVHTFITY
;
A
#
# COMPACT_ATOMS: atom_id res chain seq x y z
N MET A 1 1.32 5.28 -16.18
CA MET A 1 1.00 6.49 -16.98
C MET A 1 1.93 7.66 -16.67
N PHE A 2 2.55 7.74 -15.49
CA PHE A 2 3.49 8.83 -15.16
C PHE A 2 4.68 8.93 -16.13
N THR A 3 5.09 7.82 -16.74
CA THR A 3 6.22 7.76 -17.69
C THR A 3 5.88 8.12 -19.14
N VAL A 4 4.61 8.44 -19.47
CA VAL A 4 4.18 8.68 -20.87
C VAL A 4 4.37 10.12 -21.35
N GLY A 5 5.00 10.98 -20.54
CA GLY A 5 5.23 12.39 -20.87
C GLY A 5 4.01 13.29 -20.67
N MET A 6 3.23 13.05 -19.61
CA MET A 6 2.07 13.87 -19.29
C MET A 6 2.46 15.24 -18.71
N PRO A 7 1.59 16.27 -18.77
CA PRO A 7 1.90 17.56 -18.16
C PRO A 7 2.10 17.48 -16.65
N LEU A 8 3.08 18.23 -16.11
CA LEU A 8 3.43 18.25 -14.68
C LEU A 8 2.21 18.47 -13.75
N ALA A 9 1.28 19.33 -14.16
CA ALA A 9 0.06 19.57 -13.38
C ALA A 9 -0.78 18.29 -13.19
N GLY A 10 -0.85 17.45 -14.23
CA GLY A 10 -1.50 16.15 -14.17
C GLY A 10 -0.74 15.16 -13.31
N GLU A 11 0.59 15.11 -13.45
CA GLU A 11 1.44 14.25 -12.61
C GLU A 11 1.25 14.54 -11.12
N ILE A 12 1.31 15.81 -10.73
CA ILE A 12 1.14 16.24 -9.34
C ILE A 12 -0.26 15.93 -8.84
N PHE A 13 -1.30 16.15 -9.66
CA PHE A 13 -2.67 15.85 -9.29
C PHE A 13 -2.86 14.36 -8.99
N PHE A 14 -2.43 13.47 -9.89
CA PHE A 14 -2.58 12.03 -9.70
C PHE A 14 -1.67 11.51 -8.59
N MET A 15 -0.44 12.01 -8.46
CA MET A 15 0.45 11.67 -7.35
C MET A 15 -0.21 11.97 -6.00
N LEU A 16 -0.65 13.21 -5.77
CA LEU A 16 -1.23 13.62 -4.49
C LEU A 16 -2.54 12.88 -4.18
N THR A 17 -3.40 12.71 -5.18
CA THR A 17 -4.68 12.00 -5.00
C THR A 17 -4.48 10.51 -4.73
N THR A 18 -3.54 9.85 -5.41
CA THR A 18 -3.21 8.44 -5.12
C THR A 18 -2.56 8.28 -3.74
N MET A 19 -1.63 9.17 -3.36
CA MET A 19 -1.02 9.15 -2.02
C MET A 19 -2.06 9.37 -0.91
N LEU A 20 -3.08 10.21 -1.15
CA LEU A 20 -4.14 10.48 -0.18
C LEU A 20 -4.91 9.22 0.23
N ILE A 21 -5.05 8.23 -0.66
CA ILE A 21 -5.73 6.95 -0.39
C ILE A 21 -5.04 6.17 0.74
N ALA A 22 -3.73 6.39 0.95
CA ALA A 22 -2.98 5.73 2.02
C ALA A 22 -3.47 6.14 3.42
N VAL A 23 -4.00 7.36 3.59
CA VAL A 23 -4.46 7.86 4.89
C VAL A 23 -5.65 7.05 5.45
N PRO A 24 -6.82 6.95 4.78
CA PRO A 24 -7.93 6.15 5.30
C PRO A 24 -7.60 4.65 5.35
N THR A 25 -6.71 4.17 4.48
CA THR A 25 -6.26 2.77 4.49
C THR A 25 -5.41 2.47 5.73
N GLY A 26 -4.46 3.35 6.06
CA GLY A 26 -3.64 3.25 7.27
C GLY A 26 -4.49 3.28 8.54
N VAL A 27 -5.50 4.16 8.61
CA VAL A 27 -6.44 4.20 9.74
C VAL A 27 -7.14 2.86 9.95
N LYS A 28 -7.57 2.17 8.87
CA LYS A 28 -8.17 0.84 8.97
C LYS A 28 -7.19 -0.20 9.53
N VAL A 29 -5.94 -0.20 9.04
CA VAL A 29 -4.89 -1.10 9.53
C VAL A 29 -4.64 -0.89 11.03
N PHE A 30 -4.51 0.37 11.47
CA PHE A 30 -4.36 0.68 12.89
C PHE A 30 -5.57 0.26 13.72
N ASN A 31 -6.79 0.43 13.21
CA ASN A 31 -7.99 -0.03 13.90
C ASN A 31 -8.02 -1.54 14.10
N TRP A 32 -7.60 -2.33 13.10
CA TRP A 32 -7.48 -3.79 13.24
C TRP A 32 -6.45 -4.18 14.29
N VAL A 33 -5.27 -3.54 14.28
CA VAL A 33 -4.22 -3.78 15.29
C VAL A 33 -4.70 -3.39 16.69
N ALA A 34 -5.38 -2.25 16.83
CA ALA A 34 -5.95 -1.80 18.09
C ALA A 34 -7.02 -2.75 18.62
N THR A 35 -7.83 -3.36 17.75
CA THR A 35 -8.85 -4.35 18.15
C THR A 35 -8.22 -5.62 18.73
N MET A 36 -7.05 -6.03 18.21
CA MET A 36 -6.31 -7.19 18.71
C MET A 36 -5.50 -6.87 19.97
N TRP A 37 -5.14 -5.61 20.18
CA TRP A 37 -4.33 -5.18 21.32
C TRP A 37 -5.07 -5.44 22.65
N LYS A 38 -4.45 -6.22 23.54
CA LYS A 38 -5.05 -6.71 24.79
C LYS A 38 -6.35 -7.52 24.60
N GLY A 39 -6.61 -8.01 23.39
CA GLY A 39 -7.69 -8.95 23.11
C GLY A 39 -7.34 -10.39 23.53
N SER A 40 -8.36 -11.21 23.77
CA SER A 40 -8.20 -12.65 23.98
C SER A 40 -8.27 -13.37 22.63
N MET A 41 -7.14 -13.54 21.96
CA MET A 41 -7.08 -14.17 20.62
C MET A 41 -6.91 -15.68 20.70
N THR A 42 -7.69 -16.42 19.92
CA THR A 42 -7.43 -17.82 19.58
C THR A 42 -6.76 -17.89 18.21
N PHE A 43 -5.80 -18.79 18.04
CA PHE A 43 -5.02 -18.92 16.80
C PHE A 43 -5.60 -19.99 15.87
N GLU A 44 -6.92 -19.91 15.65
CA GLU A 44 -7.59 -20.73 14.64
C GLU A 44 -7.16 -20.29 13.23
N THR A 45 -7.30 -21.19 12.25
CA THR A 45 -6.90 -20.95 10.85
C THR A 45 -7.34 -19.57 10.31
N PRO A 46 -8.58 -19.07 10.53
CA PRO A 46 -8.99 -17.74 10.05
C PRO A 46 -8.21 -16.57 10.68
N MET A 47 -7.84 -16.68 11.95
CA MET A 47 -7.06 -15.66 12.64
C MET A 47 -5.62 -15.62 12.14
N LEU A 48 -5.04 -16.77 11.81
CA LEU A 48 -3.72 -16.85 11.19
C LEU A 48 -3.68 -16.14 9.82
N PHE A 49 -4.70 -16.37 8.97
CA PHE A 49 -4.82 -15.66 7.69
C PHE A 49 -5.03 -14.15 7.88
N SER A 50 -5.81 -13.74 8.88
CA SER A 50 -6.03 -12.31 9.17
C SER A 50 -4.75 -11.60 9.60
N LEU A 51 -3.92 -12.25 10.43
CA LEU A 51 -2.62 -11.72 10.83
C LEU A 51 -1.64 -11.64 9.65
N ALA A 52 -1.56 -12.71 8.84
CA ALA A 52 -0.72 -12.74 7.64
C ALA A 52 -1.14 -11.64 6.64
N PHE A 53 -2.45 -11.46 6.44
CA PHE A 53 -3.01 -10.40 5.61
C PHE A 53 -2.56 -9.03 6.10
N ILE A 54 -2.74 -8.70 7.39
CA ILE A 54 -2.36 -7.38 7.91
C ILE A 54 -0.87 -7.09 7.67
N ILE A 55 0.01 -8.08 7.85
CA ILE A 55 1.45 -7.91 7.64
C ILE A 55 1.76 -7.70 6.15
N LEU A 56 1.33 -8.62 5.28
CA LEU A 56 1.62 -8.57 3.85
C LEU A 56 1.01 -7.32 3.21
N PHE A 57 -0.25 -7.04 3.51
CA PHE A 57 -0.96 -5.85 3.03
C PHE A 57 -0.26 -4.55 3.46
N THR A 58 0.33 -4.49 4.66
CA THR A 58 1.08 -3.30 5.09
C THR A 58 2.39 -3.14 4.31
N ILE A 59 3.10 -4.23 4.04
CA ILE A 59 4.36 -4.20 3.26
C ILE A 59 4.06 -3.82 1.80
N GLY A 60 3.10 -4.49 1.16
CA GLY A 60 2.63 -4.17 -0.19
C GLY A 60 2.12 -2.73 -0.27
N GLY A 61 1.29 -2.35 0.70
CA GLY A 61 0.78 -0.99 0.93
C GLY A 61 1.87 0.09 0.92
N PHE A 62 2.94 -0.14 1.68
CA PHE A 62 4.05 0.80 1.78
C PHE A 62 4.84 0.92 0.47
N SER A 63 5.12 -0.21 -0.20
CA SER A 63 5.76 -0.20 -1.53
C SER A 63 4.88 0.46 -2.61
N GLY A 64 3.55 0.31 -2.55
CA GLY A 64 2.62 1.00 -3.44
C GLY A 64 2.59 2.51 -3.22
N LEU A 65 2.82 2.98 -1.99
CA LEU A 65 3.00 4.39 -1.69
C LEU A 65 4.23 4.97 -2.38
N MET A 66 5.30 4.17 -2.53
CA MET A 66 6.49 4.57 -3.28
C MET A 66 6.20 4.71 -4.78
N LEU A 67 5.40 3.80 -5.36
CA LEU A 67 4.94 3.88 -6.76
C LEU A 67 3.96 5.02 -7.02
N ALA A 68 3.25 5.49 -6.00
CA ALA A 68 2.38 6.66 -6.12
C ALA A 68 3.17 7.96 -6.31
N MET A 69 4.45 8.00 -5.92
CA MET A 69 5.30 9.17 -6.09
C MET A 69 5.89 9.21 -7.50
N THR A 70 5.44 10.18 -8.31
CA THR A 70 5.93 10.39 -9.69
C THR A 70 7.46 10.31 -9.85
N PRO A 71 8.30 11.04 -9.06
CA PRO A 71 9.75 10.99 -9.25
C PRO A 71 10.36 9.61 -8.96
N ALA A 72 9.75 8.82 -8.08
CA ALA A 72 10.20 7.47 -7.79
C ALA A 72 9.70 6.45 -8.81
N ASP A 73 8.47 6.62 -9.33
CA ASP A 73 7.91 5.75 -10.38
C ASP A 73 8.79 5.76 -11.62
N PHE A 74 9.41 6.89 -12.00
CA PHE A 74 10.36 6.93 -13.12
C PHE A 74 11.52 5.92 -13.01
N GLN A 75 11.96 5.60 -11.79
CA GLN A 75 13.01 4.59 -11.57
C GLN A 75 12.44 3.16 -11.47
N TYR A 76 11.23 3.01 -10.94
CA TYR A 76 10.62 1.70 -10.68
C TYR A 76 9.74 1.18 -11.82
N HIS A 77 9.40 2.04 -12.77
CA HIS A 77 8.50 1.71 -13.88
C HIS A 77 8.97 0.50 -14.68
N ASP A 78 8.05 -0.40 -15.02
CA ASP A 78 8.30 -1.63 -15.77
C ASP A 78 9.40 -2.53 -15.18
N THR A 79 9.67 -2.41 -13.87
CA THR A 79 10.57 -3.31 -13.14
C THR A 79 9.80 -4.30 -12.27
N TYR A 80 10.51 -5.32 -11.78
CA TYR A 80 9.97 -6.29 -10.81
C TYR A 80 9.52 -5.65 -9.49
N PHE A 81 9.89 -4.40 -9.21
CA PHE A 81 9.37 -3.67 -8.05
C PHE A 81 7.84 -3.51 -8.12
N VAL A 82 7.30 -3.20 -9.31
CA VAL A 82 5.85 -3.07 -9.53
C VAL A 82 5.15 -4.42 -9.38
N VAL A 83 5.75 -5.47 -9.94
CA VAL A 83 5.21 -6.85 -9.86
C VAL A 83 5.17 -7.33 -8.41
N HIS A 84 6.25 -7.13 -7.66
CA HIS A 84 6.32 -7.50 -6.25
C HIS A 84 5.27 -6.75 -5.43
N THR A 85 5.17 -5.43 -5.65
CA THR A 85 4.19 -4.58 -4.96
C THR A 85 2.78 -5.13 -5.13
N PHE A 86 2.35 -5.44 -6.37
CA PHE A 86 1.00 -5.93 -6.65
C PHE A 86 0.71 -7.32 -6.08
N ILE A 87 1.67 -8.25 -6.12
CA ILE A 87 1.49 -9.62 -5.61
C ILE A 87 1.44 -9.66 -4.07
N THR A 88 2.00 -8.65 -3.40
CA THR A 88 2.06 -8.58 -1.94
C THR A 88 0.79 -7.96 -1.32
N TYR A 89 -0.10 -7.38 -2.15
CA TYR A 89 -1.44 -6.95 -1.75
C TYR A 89 -2.41 -8.14 -1.66
#